data_AF-A0A1B8T8E4-F1
#
_entry.id   AF-A0A1B8T8E4-F1
#
_cell.length_a   1.000
_cell.length_b   1.000
_cell.length_c   1.000
_cell.angle_alpha   90.00
_cell.angle_beta   90.00
_cell.angle_gamma   90.00
#
_symmetry.space_group_name_H-M   'P 1'
#
loop_
_entity.id
_entity.type
_entity.pdbx_description
1 polymer ?
#
loop_
_entity_poly.entity_id
_entity_poly.type
_entity_poly.pdbx_seq_one_letter_code
_entity_poly.pdbx_strand_id
1 'polypeptide(L)'
;MNTQSQKISLVAFDAIEHARYCVEQARWLNALACAIDNTLEGGSALLGARVSHARDLAGLACYLANELCTYSETRARDMQNELDVAEKEDEQ
;
A
#
# COMPACT_ATOMS: atom_id res chain seq x y z
N MET A 1 16.04 6.62 29.46
CA MET A 1 15.53 7.15 28.18
C MET A 1 14.27 7.93 28.48
N ASN A 2 14.15 9.17 27.98
CA ASN A 2 12.93 9.96 28.09
C ASN A 2 11.79 9.25 27.31
N THR A 3 10.61 9.12 27.91
CA THR A 3 9.40 8.53 27.34
C THR A 3 9.06 9.12 25.96
N GLN A 4 9.36 10.39 25.73
CA GLN A 4 9.17 11.08 24.45
C GLN A 4 10.07 10.51 23.33
N SER A 5 11.36 10.31 23.61
CA SER A 5 12.30 9.71 22.66
C SER A 5 11.88 8.29 22.28
N GLN A 6 11.25 7.56 23.20
CA GLN A 6 10.65 6.26 22.91
C GLN A 6 9.42 6.39 21.98
N LYS A 7 8.51 7.34 22.22
CA LYS A 7 7.34 7.59 21.37
C LYS A 7 7.74 7.98 19.93
N ILE A 8 8.66 8.92 19.76
CA ILE A 8 9.16 9.33 18.44
C ILE A 8 9.84 8.15 17.72
N SER A 9 10.61 7.35 18.45
CA SER A 9 11.24 6.15 17.88
C SER A 9 10.20 5.14 17.38
N LEU A 10 9.09 4.96 18.12
CA LEU A 10 8.00 4.07 17.70
C LEU A 10 7.33 4.55 16.41
N VAL A 11 7.08 5.85 16.27
CA VAL A 11 6.54 6.42 15.01
C VAL A 11 7.52 6.19 13.86
N ALA A 12 8.82 6.38 14.08
CA ALA A 12 9.83 6.13 13.05
C ALA A 12 9.88 4.65 12.63
N PHE A 13 9.77 3.72 13.58
CA PHE A 13 9.67 2.29 13.26
C PHE A 13 8.42 1.97 12.45
N ASP A 14 7.28 2.53 12.85
CA ASP A 14 6.04 2.32 12.14
C ASP A 14 6.07 2.90 10.71
N ALA A 15 6.68 4.07 10.51
CA ALA A 15 6.92 4.61 9.16
C ALA A 15 7.77 3.68 8.29
N ILE A 16 8.78 3.03 8.87
CA ILE A 16 9.62 2.04 8.18
C ILE A 16 8.79 0.81 7.80
N GLU A 17 7.97 0.28 8.72
CA GLU A 17 7.12 -0.87 8.43
C GLU A 17 6.04 -0.54 7.39
N HIS A 18 5.47 0.66 7.45
CA HIS A 18 4.53 1.14 6.44
C HIS A 18 5.19 1.24 5.05
N ALA A 19 6.41 1.76 4.97
CA ALA A 19 7.16 1.79 3.71
C ALA A 19 7.43 0.39 3.15
N ARG A 20 7.78 -0.59 4.00
CA ARG A 20 7.94 -2.00 3.60
C ARG A 20 6.65 -2.60 3.09
N TYR A 21 5.53 -2.33 3.77
CA TYR A 21 4.21 -2.75 3.34
C TYR A 21 3.88 -2.20 1.95
N CYS A 22 4.11 -0.90 1.70
CA CYS A 22 3.87 -0.28 0.39
C CYS A 22 4.71 -0.93 -0.73
N VAL A 23 5.96 -1.30 -0.44
CA VAL A 23 6.82 -2.02 -1.41
C VAL A 23 6.23 -3.39 -1.77
N GLU A 24 5.74 -4.16 -0.78
CA GLU A 24 5.08 -5.44 -1.05
C GLU A 24 3.80 -5.27 -1.88
N GLN A 25 2.96 -4.28 -1.56
CA GLN A 25 1.76 -4.01 -2.35
C GLN A 25 2.09 -3.60 -3.79
N ALA A 26 3.14 -2.79 -3.99
CA ALA A 26 3.62 -2.43 -5.33
C ALA A 26 4.09 -3.66 -6.13
N ARG A 27 4.72 -4.64 -5.47
CA ARG A 27 5.10 -5.92 -6.11
C ARG A 27 3.88 -6.71 -6.58
N TRP A 28 2.81 -6.75 -5.79
CA TRP A 28 1.58 -7.44 -6.17
C TRP A 28 0.87 -6.75 -7.33
N LEU A 29 0.81 -5.41 -7.32
CA LEU A 29 0.27 -4.64 -8.44
C LEU A 29 1.07 -4.87 -9.72
N ASN A 30 2.41 -4.93 -9.63
CA ASN A 30 3.26 -5.28 -10.76
C ASN A 30 2.98 -6.71 -11.27
N ALA A 31 2.81 -7.69 -10.37
CA ALA A 31 2.47 -9.06 -10.76
C ALA A 31 1.13 -9.13 -11.49
N LEU A 32 0.13 -8.35 -11.08
CA LEU A 32 -1.16 -8.23 -11.78
C LEU A 32 -0.99 -7.61 -13.17
N ALA A 33 -0.18 -6.57 -13.32
CA ALA A 33 0.11 -5.97 -14.62
C ALA A 33 0.75 -6.99 -15.58
N CYS A 34 1.74 -7.75 -15.11
CA CYS A 34 2.34 -8.85 -15.89
C CYS A 34 1.31 -9.95 -16.22
N ALA A 35 0.42 -10.29 -15.29
CA ALA A 35 -0.62 -11.30 -15.54
C ALA A 35 -1.63 -10.86 -16.61
N ILE A 36 -1.99 -9.56 -16.63
CA ILE A 36 -2.82 -8.96 -17.68
C ILE A 36 -2.12 -9.09 -19.04
N ASP A 37 -0.86 -8.69 -19.11
CA ASP A 37 -0.07 -8.75 -20.35
C ASP A 37 0.03 -10.19 -20.88
N ASN A 38 0.43 -11.14 -20.03
CA ASN A 38 0.49 -12.56 -20.36
C ASN A 38 -0.86 -13.14 -20.83
N THR A 39 -1.97 -12.68 -20.25
CA THR A 39 -3.32 -13.09 -20.65
C THR A 39 -3.65 -12.63 -22.07
N LEU A 40 -3.12 -11.48 -22.49
CA LEU A 40 -3.41 -10.87 -23.79
C LEU A 40 -2.47 -11.36 -24.90
N GLU A 41 -1.19 -11.65 -24.58
CA GLU A 41 -0.15 -12.00 -25.55
C GLU A 41 -0.44 -13.26 -26.39
N GLY A 42 -1.28 -14.19 -25.93
CA GLY A 42 -1.56 -15.40 -26.71
C GLY A 42 -2.30 -16.49 -25.95
N GLY A 43 -2.38 -17.68 -26.56
CA GLY A 43 -2.91 -18.88 -25.92
C GLY A 43 -4.02 -19.57 -26.70
N SER A 44 -4.36 -20.79 -26.29
CA SER A 44 -5.42 -21.60 -26.90
C SER A 44 -6.84 -21.11 -26.59
N ALA A 45 -6.98 -20.18 -25.63
CA ALA A 45 -8.26 -19.60 -25.25
C ALA A 45 -8.78 -18.58 -26.27
N LEU A 46 -10.09 -18.55 -26.43
CA LEU A 46 -10.78 -17.56 -27.27
C LEU A 46 -10.46 -16.12 -26.82
N LEU A 47 -10.29 -15.22 -27.77
CA LEU A 47 -9.94 -13.82 -27.51
C LEU A 47 -10.91 -13.15 -26.52
N GLY A 48 -12.22 -13.39 -26.65
CA GLY A 48 -13.22 -12.83 -25.74
C GLY A 48 -13.03 -13.27 -24.28
N ALA A 49 -12.65 -14.53 -24.04
CA ALA A 49 -12.36 -15.04 -22.71
C ALA A 49 -11.10 -14.39 -22.12
N ARG A 50 -10.05 -14.23 -22.94
CA ARG A 50 -8.81 -13.54 -22.54
C ARG A 50 -9.05 -12.09 -22.18
N VAL A 51 -9.80 -11.35 -23.00
CA VAL A 51 -10.17 -9.95 -22.72
C VAL A 51 -11.03 -9.83 -21.46
N SER A 52 -11.98 -10.73 -21.25
CA SER A 52 -12.78 -10.75 -20.02
C SER A 52 -11.90 -10.95 -18.79
N HIS A 53 -11.01 -11.94 -18.83
CA HIS A 53 -10.11 -12.22 -17.71
C HIS A 53 -9.14 -11.06 -17.43
N ALA A 54 -8.56 -10.46 -18.47
CA ALA A 54 -7.71 -9.28 -18.35
C ALA A 54 -8.45 -8.09 -17.71
N ARG A 55 -9.75 -7.93 -18.02
CA ARG A 55 -10.60 -6.91 -17.40
C ARG A 55 -10.82 -7.18 -15.91
N ASP A 56 -11.06 -8.43 -15.53
CA ASP A 56 -11.23 -8.81 -14.11
C ASP A 56 -9.94 -8.55 -13.32
N LEU A 57 -8.78 -8.90 -13.88
CA LEU A 57 -7.47 -8.62 -13.28
C LEU A 57 -7.21 -7.11 -13.16
N ALA A 58 -7.56 -6.32 -14.18
CA ALA A 58 -7.45 -4.86 -14.13
C ALA A 58 -8.36 -4.27 -13.04
N GLY A 59 -9.59 -4.79 -12.90
CA GLY A 59 -10.50 -4.40 -11.83
C GLY A 59 -9.92 -4.67 -10.44
N LEU A 60 -9.32 -5.84 -10.25
CA LEU A 60 -8.63 -6.20 -9.01
C LEU A 60 -7.44 -5.27 -8.72
N ALA A 61 -6.63 -4.96 -9.75
CA ALA A 61 -5.50 -4.04 -9.60
C ALA A 61 -5.97 -2.63 -9.17
N CYS A 62 -7.05 -2.11 -9.78
CA CYS A 62 -7.64 -0.83 -9.40
C CYS A 62 -8.14 -0.84 -7.95
N TYR A 63 -8.83 -1.91 -7.54
CA TYR A 63 -9.32 -2.07 -6.17
C TYR A 63 -8.16 -2.05 -5.16
N LEU A 64 -7.13 -2.88 -5.37
CA LEU A 64 -5.98 -2.96 -4.47
C LEU A 64 -5.19 -1.65 -4.41
N ALA A 65 -5.04 -0.94 -5.54
CA ALA A 65 -4.40 0.37 -5.56
C ALA A 65 -5.19 1.39 -4.72
N ASN A 66 -6.53 1.38 -4.82
CA ASN A 66 -7.38 2.28 -4.04
C ASN A 66 -7.31 1.98 -2.53
N GLU A 67 -7.34 0.70 -2.15
CA GLU A 67 -7.17 0.27 -0.76
C GLU A 67 -5.80 0.69 -0.21
N LEU A 68 -4.73 0.51 -0.99
CA LEU A 68 -3.38 0.94 -0.61
C LEU A 68 -3.33 2.46 -0.36
N CYS A 69 -3.87 3.27 -1.28
CA CYS A 69 -3.92 4.72 -1.10
C CYS A 69 -4.69 5.09 0.18
N THR A 70 -5.88 4.52 0.36
CA THR A 70 -6.76 4.81 1.51
C THR A 70 -6.08 4.45 2.84
N TYR A 71 -5.45 3.27 2.90
CA TYR A 71 -4.72 2.82 4.06
C TYR A 71 -3.50 3.72 4.34
N SER A 72 -2.74 4.08 3.30
CA SER A 72 -1.54 4.90 3.44
C SER A 72 -1.85 6.32 3.92
N GLU A 73 -2.92 6.94 3.40
CA GLU A 73 -3.40 8.23 3.88
C GLU A 73 -3.82 8.18 5.35
N THR A 74 -4.52 7.11 5.73
CA THR A 74 -4.95 6.91 7.12
C THR A 74 -3.75 6.75 8.03
N ARG A 75 -2.79 5.89 7.68
CA ARG A 75 -1.60 5.67 8.51
C ARG A 75 -0.70 6.90 8.61
N ALA A 76 -0.54 7.65 7.52
CA ALA A 76 0.18 8.92 7.54
C ALA A 76 -0.46 9.92 8.51
N ARG A 77 -1.79 10.01 8.51
CA ARG A 77 -2.53 10.86 9.44
C ARG A 77 -2.36 10.43 10.89
N ASP A 78 -2.44 9.13 11.15
CA ASP A 78 -2.27 8.58 12.50
C ASP A 78 -0.86 8.85 13.04
N MET A 79 0.18 8.61 12.24
CA MET A 79 1.57 8.93 12.61
C MET A 79 1.75 10.42 12.89
N GLN A 80 1.14 11.31 12.10
CA GLN A 80 1.20 12.74 12.37
C GLN A 80 0.54 13.10 13.70
N ASN A 81 -0.64 12.53 13.99
CA ASN A 81 -1.31 12.74 15.27
C ASN A 81 -0.46 12.23 16.46
N GLU A 82 0.21 11.08 16.30
CA GLU A 82 1.12 10.53 17.31
C GLU A 82 2.32 11.47 17.57
N LEU A 83 2.86 12.09 16.52
CA LEU A 83 3.92 13.11 16.64
C LEU A 83 3.41 14.38 17.32
N ASP A 84 2.26 14.91 16.90
CA ASP A 84 1.66 16.12 17.47
C ASP A 84 1.37 15.97 18.98
N VAL A 85 0.96 14.77 19.41
CA VAL A 85 0.75 14.45 20.83
C VAL A 85 2.10 14.39 21.56
N ALA A 86 3.11 13.76 20.98
CA ALA A 86 4.44 13.69 21.58
C ALA A 86 5.13 15.06 21.70
N GLU A 87 4.84 16.00 20.80
CA GLU A 87 5.33 17.39 20.85
C GLU A 87 4.62 18.19 21.95
N LYS A 88 3.28 18.09 22.06
CA LYS A 88 2.51 18.80 23.11
C LYS A 88 2.84 18.35 24.53
N GLU A 89 3.26 17.09 24.71
CA GLU A 89 3.72 16.59 26.00
C GLU A 89 5.11 17.12 26.40
N ASP A 90 5.88 17.69 25.48
CA ASP A 90 7.19 18.33 25.74
C ASP A 90 7.03 19.79 26.22
N GLU A 91 5.91 20.42 25.85
CA GLU A 91 5.59 21.81 26.22
C GLU A 91 4.94 21.95 27.61
N GLN A 92 4.63 20.83 28.30
CA GLN A 92 4.00 20.77 29.63
C GLN A 92 4.99 20.39 30.74
#